data_AF-A0A286AKQ2-F1
#
_entry.id   AF-A0A286AKQ2-F1
#
_cell.length_a   1.000
_cell.length_b   1.000
_cell.length_c   1.000
_cell.angle_alpha   90.00
_cell.angle_beta   90.00
_cell.angle_gamma   90.00
#
_symmetry.space_group_name_H-M   'P 1'
#
loop_
_entity.id
_entity.type
_entity.pdbx_description
1 polymer ?
#
loop_
_entity_poly.entity_id
_entity_poly.type
_entity_poly.pdbx_seq_one_letter_code
_entity_poly.pdbx_strand_id
1 'polypeptide(L)'
;MVVLFCIIPIAFSDKTGLPSGRPEPMVFDLVDPLGTQKGEFEINTLMDYSPRTGQFQWSPEIEYSFAKGHAIELELPVENDSLSEYKMALQGTLGELLQKRMIHGWQIIGRRENDEKEFAAEALYIND
;
A
#
# COMPACT_ATOMS: atom_id res chain seq x y z
N MET A 1 3.75 -19.77 -16.90
CA MET A 1 4.35 -19.96 -15.57
C MET A 1 4.75 -18.57 -15.13
N VAL A 2 3.89 -17.93 -14.34
CA VAL A 2 4.17 -16.65 -13.67
C VAL A 2 5.02 -17.02 -12.47
N VAL A 3 6.21 -16.43 -12.33
CA VAL A 3 7.08 -16.67 -11.18
C VAL A 3 7.06 -15.39 -10.36
N LEU A 4 6.19 -15.37 -9.35
CA LEU A 4 6.10 -14.27 -8.40
C LEU A 4 7.28 -14.36 -7.42
N PHE A 5 8.18 -13.38 -7.45
CA PHE A 5 9.23 -13.23 -6.44
C PHE A 5 8.83 -12.09 -5.50
N CYS A 6 8.41 -12.44 -4.29
CA CYS A 6 8.23 -11.48 -3.22
C CYS A 6 9.56 -11.39 -2.45
N ILE A 7 10.36 -10.34 -2.69
CA ILE A 7 11.57 -10.08 -1.91
C ILE A 7 11.16 -9.17 -0.75
N ILE A 8 10.98 -9.75 0.44
CA ILE A 8 10.66 -9.00 1.65
C ILE A 8 11.96 -8.47 2.26
N PRO A 9 12.24 -7.15 2.26
CA PRO A 9 13.27 -6.60 3.12
C PRO A 9 12.79 -6.75 4.58
N ILE A 10 13.59 -7.44 5.40
CA ILE A 10 13.34 -7.58 6.84
C ILE A 10 13.58 -6.21 7.50
N ALA A 11 12.53 -5.45 7.73
CA ALA A 11 12.51 -4.36 8.70
C ALA A 11 11.38 -4.64 9.70
N PHE A 12 11.77 -4.84 10.95
CA PHE A 12 10.92 -5.29 12.05
C PHE A 12 10.27 -4.09 12.75
N SER A 13 8.94 -4.04 12.84
CA SER A 13 8.23 -3.58 14.04
C SER A 13 6.86 -4.26 14.12
N ASP A 14 6.85 -5.34 14.88
CA ASP A 14 5.69 -6.16 15.24
C ASP A 14 4.58 -5.33 15.91
N LYS A 15 3.45 -5.16 15.22
CA LYS A 15 2.04 -5.23 15.70
C LYS A 15 1.05 -4.76 14.62
N THR A 16 1.19 -5.26 13.39
CA THR A 16 0.13 -5.09 12.39
C THR A 16 -1.12 -5.84 12.88
N GLY A 17 -2.30 -5.26 12.68
CA GLY A 17 -3.59 -5.87 13.05
C GLY A 17 -3.92 -7.16 12.27
N LEU A 18 -3.00 -7.64 11.44
CA LEU A 18 -3.09 -8.88 10.68
C LEU A 18 -2.56 -10.07 11.52
N PRO A 19 -3.24 -11.23 11.51
CA PRO A 19 -2.74 -12.42 12.18
C PRO A 19 -1.49 -12.92 11.44
N SER A 20 -0.33 -12.70 12.06
CA SER A 20 1.05 -12.86 11.55
C SER A 20 1.52 -11.62 10.80
N GLY A 21 2.64 -11.01 11.23
CA GLY A 21 3.36 -9.91 10.57
C GLY A 21 3.83 -10.23 9.15
N ARG A 22 2.87 -10.58 8.31
CA ARG A 22 2.94 -10.64 6.86
C ARG A 22 2.66 -9.22 6.39
N PRO A 23 3.49 -8.70 5.47
CA PRO A 23 3.19 -7.50 4.71
C PRO A 23 1.77 -7.54 4.15
N GLU A 24 1.14 -6.37 4.04
CA GLU A 24 -0.15 -6.26 3.37
C GLU A 24 -0.02 -6.75 1.92
N PRO A 25 -1.03 -7.45 1.38
CA PRO A 25 -1.00 -7.85 -0.01
C PRO A 25 -1.18 -6.62 -0.89
N MET A 26 -0.13 -6.23 -1.63
CA MET A 26 -0.12 -5.16 -2.66
C MET A 26 -1.11 -5.36 -3.83
N VAL A 27 -2.02 -6.33 -3.72
CA VAL A 27 -3.16 -6.50 -4.63
C VAL A 27 -4.32 -5.60 -4.20
N PHE A 28 -4.29 -5.08 -2.96
CA PHE A 28 -5.27 -4.16 -2.41
C PHE A 28 -4.58 -2.89 -1.92
N ASP A 29 -5.04 -1.73 -2.39
CA ASP A 29 -4.56 -0.40 -1.96
C ASP A 29 -5.15 0.00 -0.61
N LEU A 30 -4.62 -0.54 0.46
CA LEU A 30 -4.82 0.02 1.78
C LEU A 30 -3.45 0.40 2.33
N VAL A 31 -3.37 1.62 2.88
CA VAL A 31 -2.10 2.19 3.35
C VAL A 31 -1.55 1.50 4.61
N ASP A 32 -2.44 0.95 5.44
CA ASP A 32 -2.15 0.26 6.71
C ASP A 32 -3.51 -0.25 7.26
N PRO A 33 -3.61 -1.18 8.23
CA PRO A 33 -4.85 -1.42 8.94
C PRO A 33 -5.33 -0.16 9.68
N LEU A 34 -6.66 0.04 9.71
CA LEU A 34 -7.24 1.11 10.51
C LEU A 34 -6.86 0.95 12.00
N GLY A 35 -6.51 2.05 12.64
CA GLY A 35 -6.09 2.06 14.05
C GLY A 35 -4.61 1.75 14.32
N THR A 36 -3.76 1.69 13.27
CA THR A 36 -2.29 1.65 13.35
C THR A 36 -1.67 2.63 14.36
N GLN A 37 -0.55 2.25 14.98
CA GLN A 37 0.12 3.13 15.94
C GLN A 37 1.08 4.10 15.25
N LYS A 38 1.25 5.26 15.89
CA LYS A 38 2.24 6.23 15.44
C LYS A 38 3.64 5.60 15.44
N GLY A 39 4.35 5.74 14.33
CA GLY A 39 5.73 5.32 14.15
C GLY A 39 5.88 3.96 13.47
N GLU A 40 4.78 3.30 13.12
CA GLU A 40 4.82 2.11 12.26
C GLU A 40 5.25 2.52 10.84
N PHE A 41 6.06 1.67 10.22
CA PHE A 41 6.74 1.94 8.96
C PHE A 41 6.94 0.61 8.22
N GLU A 42 6.50 0.58 6.97
CA GLU A 42 6.60 -0.59 6.11
C GLU A 42 7.25 -0.20 4.78
N ILE A 43 8.09 -1.10 4.28
CA ILE A 43 8.62 -1.02 2.91
C ILE A 43 8.37 -2.38 2.30
N ASN A 44 7.66 -2.39 1.19
CA ASN A 44 7.38 -3.61 0.47
C ASN A 44 7.73 -3.40 -1.02
N THR A 45 7.73 -4.48 -1.79
CA THR A 45 7.80 -4.37 -3.25
C THR A 45 7.21 -5.61 -3.92
N LEU A 46 6.40 -5.40 -4.95
CA LEU A 46 5.87 -6.44 -5.82
C LEU A 46 6.76 -6.54 -7.05
N MET A 47 7.12 -7.75 -7.46
CA MET A 47 7.86 -8.00 -8.70
C MET A 47 7.17 -9.11 -9.50
N ASP A 48 6.90 -8.83 -10.78
CA ASP A 48 6.42 -9.80 -11.75
C ASP A 48 7.36 -9.85 -12.96
N TYR A 49 7.60 -11.07 -13.45
CA TYR A 49 8.41 -11.30 -14.64
C TYR A 49 7.78 -12.38 -15.51
N SER A 50 7.49 -12.00 -16.76
CA SER A 50 6.95 -12.90 -17.77
C SER A 50 8.07 -13.36 -18.72
N PRO A 51 8.59 -14.59 -18.58
CA PRO A 51 9.63 -15.12 -19.49
C PRO A 51 9.14 -15.33 -20.92
N ARG A 52 7.83 -15.27 -21.17
CA ARG A 52 7.26 -15.40 -22.52
C ARG A 52 7.32 -14.09 -23.30
N THR A 53 6.99 -12.97 -22.64
CA THR A 53 6.95 -11.65 -23.26
C THR A 53 8.21 -10.84 -23.00
N GLY A 54 9.04 -11.26 -22.03
CA GLY A 54 10.19 -10.51 -21.54
C GLY A 54 9.79 -9.30 -20.68
N GLN A 55 8.49 -9.14 -20.38
CA GLN A 55 8.01 -8.05 -19.54
C GLN A 55 8.44 -8.25 -18.10
N PHE A 56 8.94 -7.18 -17.52
CA PHE A 56 9.29 -7.07 -16.12
C PHE A 56 8.48 -5.92 -15.52
N GLN A 57 7.86 -6.14 -14.38
CA GLN A 57 7.13 -5.11 -13.65
C GLN A 57 7.56 -5.18 -12.19
N TRP A 58 7.78 -4.03 -11.58
CA TRP A 58 7.97 -3.96 -10.15
C TRP A 58 7.40 -2.67 -9.57
N SER A 59 6.91 -2.75 -8.35
CA SER A 59 6.32 -1.62 -7.65
C SER A 59 6.94 -1.58 -6.26
N PRO A 60 7.87 -0.68 -5.96
CA PRO A 60 8.31 -0.43 -4.60
C PRO A 60 7.32 0.50 -3.89
N GLU A 61 7.09 0.22 -2.62
CA GLU A 61 6.13 0.93 -1.78
C GLU A 61 6.78 1.30 -0.44
N ILE A 62 6.36 2.43 0.11
CA ILE A 62 6.75 2.89 1.43
C ILE A 62 5.52 3.45 2.14
N GLU A 63 5.26 2.93 3.33
CA GLU A 63 4.16 3.33 4.20
C GLU A 63 4.68 3.89 5.52
N TYR A 64 4.01 4.91 6.05
CA TYR A 64 4.36 5.50 7.33
C TYR A 64 3.16 6.00 8.12
N SER A 65 3.02 5.48 9.34
CA SER A 65 2.00 5.88 10.31
C SER A 65 2.47 7.07 11.14
N PHE A 66 2.21 8.27 10.63
CA PHE A 66 2.69 9.54 11.21
C PHE A 66 1.91 9.97 12.47
N ALA A 67 0.68 9.48 12.65
CA ALA A 67 -0.12 9.66 13.85
C ALA A 67 -0.97 8.41 14.11
N LYS A 68 -1.52 8.29 15.32
CA LYS A 68 -2.37 7.14 15.66
C LYS A 68 -3.57 7.08 14.69
N GLY A 69 -3.73 5.95 14.02
CA GLY A 69 -4.77 5.71 13.02
C GLY A 69 -4.66 6.57 11.77
N HIS A 70 -3.49 7.17 11.49
CA HIS A 70 -3.27 7.98 10.29
C HIS A 70 -1.93 7.61 9.65
N ALA A 71 -2.00 7.33 8.36
CA ALA A 71 -0.88 6.80 7.61
C ALA A 71 -0.81 7.42 6.21
N ILE A 72 0.38 7.36 5.62
CA ILE A 72 0.67 7.82 4.27
C ILE A 72 1.43 6.72 3.52
N GLU A 73 1.15 6.59 2.24
CA GLU A 73 1.80 5.63 1.34
C GLU A 73 2.33 6.34 0.10
N LEU A 74 3.46 5.85 -0.40
CA LEU A 74 3.99 6.16 -1.71
C LEU A 74 4.30 4.85 -2.44
N GLU A 75 3.70 4.67 -3.61
CA GLU A 75 3.94 3.55 -4.50
C GLU A 75 4.46 4.06 -5.86
N LEU A 76 5.45 3.35 -6.43
CA LEU A 76 6.11 3.73 -7.69
C LEU A 76 6.08 2.60 -8.72
N PRO A 77 4.93 2.27 -9.35
CA PRO A 77 4.88 1.23 -10.38
C PRO A 77 5.84 1.50 -11.55
N VAL A 78 6.73 0.54 -11.81
CA VAL A 78 7.70 0.55 -12.92
C VAL A 78 7.42 -0.64 -13.84
N GLU A 79 7.28 -0.35 -15.13
CA GLU A 79 7.22 -1.35 -16.18
C GLU A 79 8.49 -1.31 -17.05
N ASN A 80 9.19 -2.43 -17.09
CA ASN A 80 10.50 -2.65 -17.68
C ASN A 80 11.55 -1.69 -17.10
N ASP A 81 11.78 -0.55 -17.75
CA ASP A 81 12.71 0.51 -17.37
C ASP A 81 12.05 1.89 -17.24
N SER A 82 10.71 1.95 -17.38
CA SER A 82 9.94 3.18 -17.29
C SER A 82 9.09 3.23 -16.02
N LEU A 83 9.11 4.36 -15.32
CA LEU A 83 8.19 4.61 -14.23
C LEU A 83 6.80 4.92 -14.80
N SER A 84 5.89 3.95 -14.70
CA SER A 84 4.56 4.01 -15.27
C SER A 84 3.65 4.98 -14.51
N GLU A 85 3.72 4.97 -13.18
CA GLU A 85 2.78 5.72 -12.33
C GLU A 85 3.47 6.29 -11.09
N TYR A 86 2.97 7.43 -10.61
CA TYR A 86 3.18 7.91 -9.25
C TYR A 86 1.88 7.79 -8.49
N LYS A 87 1.90 7.11 -7.36
CA LYS A 87 0.72 6.91 -6.55
C LYS A 87 0.99 7.23 -5.09
N MET A 88 0.06 7.94 -4.49
CA MET A 88 0.19 8.45 -3.14
C MET A 88 -1.15 8.36 -2.45
N ALA A 89 -1.17 7.76 -1.27
CA ALA A 89 -2.39 7.60 -0.50
C ALA A 89 -2.26 8.18 0.91
N LEU A 90 -3.37 8.70 1.41
CA LEU A 90 -3.53 9.17 2.78
C LEU A 90 -4.72 8.47 3.38
N GLN A 91 -4.53 7.89 4.57
CA GLN A 91 -5.57 7.18 5.28
C GLN A 91 -5.73 7.73 6.70
N GLY A 92 -6.97 7.75 7.19
CA GLY A 92 -7.28 8.16 8.55
C GLY A 92 -8.44 7.37 9.19
N THR A 93 -8.33 7.16 10.50
CA THR A 93 -9.36 6.51 11.32
C THR A 93 -10.32 7.56 11.88
N LEU A 94 -11.62 7.40 11.64
CA LEU A 94 -12.68 8.26 12.15
C LEU A 94 -13.12 7.88 13.56
N GLY A 95 -13.16 6.58 13.87
CA GLY A 95 -13.58 6.10 15.18
C GLY A 95 -13.86 4.61 15.24
N GLU A 96 -13.98 4.10 16.46
CA GLU A 96 -14.26 2.70 16.75
C GLU A 96 -15.69 2.57 17.30
N LEU A 97 -16.47 1.62 16.77
CA LEU A 97 -17.80 1.26 17.27
C LEU A 97 -17.81 -0.16 17.84
N LEU A 98 -18.84 -0.48 18.63
CA LEU A 98 -19.08 -1.83 19.17
C LEU A 98 -17.85 -2.45 19.87
N GLN A 99 -17.14 -1.70 20.71
CA GLN A 99 -15.92 -2.16 21.42
C GLN A 99 -14.81 -2.63 20.46
N LYS A 100 -14.47 -1.84 19.43
CA LYS A 100 -13.45 -2.14 18.40
C LYS A 100 -13.82 -3.23 17.39
N ARG A 101 -15.10 -3.60 17.30
CA ARG A 101 -15.56 -4.59 16.31
C ARG A 101 -15.84 -3.99 14.94
N MET A 102 -15.89 -2.66 14.85
CA MET A 102 -15.98 -1.92 13.60
C MET A 102 -15.09 -0.70 13.73
N ILE A 103 -14.16 -0.54 12.81
CA ILE A 103 -13.30 0.64 12.71
C ILE A 103 -13.68 1.36 11.42
N HIS A 104 -14.09 2.61 11.57
CA HIS A 104 -14.45 3.46 10.45
C HIS A 104 -13.28 4.34 10.05
N GLY A 105 -13.05 4.50 8.77
CA GLY A 105 -11.97 5.29 8.23
C GLY A 105 -12.30 5.95 6.90
N TRP A 106 -11.34 6.72 6.42
CA TRP A 106 -11.35 7.33 5.10
C TRP A 106 -9.98 7.11 4.47
N GLN A 107 -9.96 7.06 3.13
CA GLN A 107 -8.72 7.05 2.37
C GLN A 107 -8.88 7.94 1.15
N ILE A 108 -7.82 8.65 0.80
CA ILE A 108 -7.72 9.42 -0.44
C ILE A 108 -6.49 8.93 -1.16
N ILE A 109 -6.65 8.55 -2.42
CA ILE A 109 -5.56 8.11 -3.31
C ILE A 109 -5.47 9.11 -4.45
N GLY A 110 -4.26 9.62 -4.69
CA GLY A 110 -3.93 10.38 -5.88
C GLY A 110 -2.97 9.59 -6.73
N ARG A 111 -3.23 9.53 -8.03
CA ARG A 111 -2.33 8.91 -8.99
C ARG A 111 -2.09 9.76 -10.22
N ARG A 112 -0.90 9.59 -10.77
CA ARG A 112 -0.47 10.21 -12.02
C ARG A 112 0.19 9.15 -12.90
N GLU A 113 -0.46 8.87 -14.02
CA GLU A 113 0.09 8.01 -15.05
C GLU A 113 1.04 8.81 -15.94
N ASN A 114 2.27 8.35 -16.10
CA ASN A 114 3.31 9.10 -16.79
C ASN A 114 3.24 8.99 -18.31
N ASP A 115 2.80 7.83 -18.82
CA ASP A 115 2.72 7.57 -20.25
C ASP A 115 1.61 8.43 -20.90
N GLU A 116 0.44 8.48 -20.27
CA GLU A 116 -0.72 9.24 -20.77
C GLU A 116 -0.80 10.66 -20.16
N LYS A 117 0.03 10.95 -19.15
CA LYS A 117 0.01 12.21 -18.34
C LYS A 117 -1.35 12.47 -17.70
N GLU A 118 -2.09 11.41 -17.41
CA GLU A 118 -3.39 11.49 -16.76
C GLU A 118 -3.24 11.58 -15.24
N PHE A 119 -4.22 12.23 -14.63
CA PHE A 119 -4.34 12.34 -13.18
C PHE A 119 -5.68 11.77 -12.75
N ALA A 120 -5.66 10.91 -11.76
CA ALA A 120 -6.87 10.43 -11.11
C ALA A 120 -6.76 10.62 -9.60
N ALA A 121 -7.92 10.81 -8.97
CA ALA A 121 -8.03 10.92 -7.53
C ALA A 121 -9.28 10.17 -7.08
N GLU A 122 -9.14 9.42 -6.00
CA GLU A 122 -10.17 8.55 -5.45
C GLU A 122 -10.31 8.86 -3.96
N ALA A 123 -11.55 8.85 -3.47
CA ALA A 123 -11.86 9.05 -2.07
C ALA A 123 -12.79 7.94 -1.62
N LEU A 124 -12.36 7.19 -0.61
CA LEU A 124 -13.04 6.01 -0.11
C LEU A 124 -13.44 6.18 1.35
N TYR A 125 -14.57 5.59 1.68
CA TYR A 125 -14.95 5.31 3.06
C TYR A 125 -14.63 3.84 3.35
N ILE A 126 -13.93 3.59 4.46
CA ILE A 126 -13.46 2.26 4.83
C ILE A 126 -14.17 1.84 6.12
N ASN A 127 -14.61 0.58 6.15
CA ASN A 127 -15.17 -0.05 7.34
C ASN A 127 -14.56 -1.44 7.48
N ASP A 128 -13.72 -1.60 8.51
CA ASP A 128 -13.06 -2.85 8.88
C ASP A 128 -13.73 -3.49 10.12
#